data_AF-A0A1V6GY77-F1
#
_entry.id   AF-A0A1V6GY77-F1
#
_cell.length_a   1.000
_cell.length_b   1.000
_cell.length_c   1.000
_cell.angle_alpha   90.00
_cell.angle_beta   90.00
_cell.angle_gamma   90.00
#
_symmetry.space_group_name_H-M   'P 1'
#
loop_
_entity.id
_entity.type
_entity.pdbx_description
1 polymer ?
#
loop_
_entity_poly.entity_id
_entity_poly.type
_entity_poly.pdbx_seq_one_letter_code
_entity_poly.pdbx_strand_id
1 'polypeptide(L)'
;MKRTNWKVFIYIGLIIYFSGMIGWYQYYNLLNKPLPMLTAINLCVQLFTQPFIPSILLMVNDAFPDPPVLLVTARFAAVIFMFFTILALIFSVFKEWWTVIRVYFTFRNHLILMGLNSKTKRLLEDVLMNTPKQQIVLLVPESANTEAYPRENARYAILAAPIVTPSLLNRAGISKASKVFLLEEDEVLNLERLKAIEGLASRIKRPTPLKIAVLLHHYATLMAFKELKGNDTTGNTDIHAFQWDQRFAAYIADTFFSSALSPESFETEEIVLLVIGNSRLFEPLALEWIQMYRLPSNVPIKIIQVLDNSIPVPDFLRELGDQVEWTQYENAAFFSAPPFELLNRINLCVVLNDDERVLYQECQKARRVFYQTRRTLENPTIVLPVQEHRPYWTKLPRIKENLKTLMVRAVFEEEVISSKELLEGADRIDALAKSIHGFYTQLPQKQIGEEWEKLNDAFKDENRIAARHIAYKLSYLGLEMAKEEDQRESVTLDTLSKAEKEQLSQLEHNRWIARKRVCGYVADAEKPGREIRDTLKIHPDIREWATLSEADKAKDAGFLEYEEILRRIGLKIVRKERYEDN
;
A
#
# COMPACT_ATOMS: atom_id res chain seq x y z
N MET A 1 -2.00 28.76 -1.32
CA MET A 1 -1.90 30.23 -1.44
C MET A 1 -0.43 30.62 -1.60
N LYS A 2 -0.06 31.39 -2.63
CA LYS A 2 1.30 31.94 -2.80
C LYS A 2 1.69 32.73 -1.54
N ARG A 3 2.98 32.75 -1.16
CA ARG A 3 3.51 33.68 -0.14
C ARG A 3 2.91 35.05 -0.41
N THR A 4 2.25 35.64 0.57
CA THR A 4 1.76 37.01 0.49
C THR A 4 2.94 37.87 0.02
N ASN A 5 2.84 38.44 -1.18
CA ASN A 5 3.94 39.20 -1.76
C ASN A 5 3.99 40.55 -1.07
N TRP A 6 4.64 40.59 0.10
CA TRP A 6 4.77 41.79 0.93
C TRP A 6 5.34 42.97 0.15
N LYS A 7 6.09 42.74 -0.94
CA LYS A 7 6.56 43.80 -1.83
C LYS A 7 5.40 44.62 -2.41
N VAL A 8 4.29 43.98 -2.80
CA VAL A 8 3.10 44.67 -3.35
C VAL A 8 2.45 45.55 -2.28
N PHE A 9 2.30 45.04 -1.05
CA PHE A 9 1.79 45.84 0.07
C PHE A 9 2.69 47.03 0.38
N ILE A 10 4.02 46.85 0.34
CA ILE A 10 4.98 47.94 0.56
C ILE A 10 4.85 49.01 -0.54
N TYR A 11 4.76 48.63 -1.82
CA TYR A 11 4.60 49.60 -2.91
C TYR A 11 3.28 50.39 -2.79
N ILE A 12 2.17 49.71 -2.51
CA ILE A 12 0.86 50.37 -2.32
C ILE A 12 0.92 51.32 -1.11
N GLY A 13 1.50 50.87 0.01
CA GLY A 13 1.68 51.71 1.20
C GLY A 13 2.51 52.96 0.92
N LEU A 14 3.60 52.86 0.15
CA LEU A 14 4.43 53.99 -0.25
C LEU A 14 3.65 54.96 -1.15
N ILE A 15 2.88 54.46 -2.13
CA ILE A 15 2.07 55.32 -3.00
C ILE A 15 1.04 56.12 -2.18
N ILE A 16 0.34 55.47 -1.24
CA ILE A 16 -0.61 56.14 -0.35
C ILE A 16 0.10 57.17 0.53
N TYR A 17 1.27 56.82 1.07
CA TYR A 17 2.07 57.71 1.89
C TYR A 17 2.51 58.97 1.13
N PHE A 18 3.09 58.82 -0.06
CA PHE A 18 3.54 59.96 -0.88
C PHE A 18 2.37 60.78 -1.41
N SER A 19 1.25 60.15 -1.77
CA SER A 19 0.03 60.87 -2.17
C SER A 19 -0.54 61.70 -1.02
N GLY A 20 -0.52 61.15 0.20
CA GLY A 20 -0.86 61.87 1.42
C GLY A 20 0.09 63.05 1.66
N MET A 21 1.40 62.87 1.47
CA MET A 21 2.40 63.93 1.66
C MET A 21 2.14 65.11 0.72
N ILE A 22 1.91 64.83 -0.57
CA ILE A 22 1.58 65.85 -1.58
C ILE A 22 0.26 66.53 -1.22
N GLY A 23 -0.76 65.76 -0.81
CA GLY A 23 -2.06 66.29 -0.40
C GLY A 23 -1.96 67.24 0.82
N TRP A 24 -1.12 66.93 1.80
CA TRP A 24 -0.89 67.81 2.96
C TRP A 24 -0.17 69.11 2.59
N TYR A 25 0.84 69.05 1.71
CA TYR A 25 1.48 70.26 1.19
C TYR A 25 0.52 71.14 0.38
N GLN A 26 -0.33 70.54 -0.45
CA GLN A 26 -1.38 71.27 -1.18
C GLN A 26 -2.36 71.96 -0.22
N TYR A 27 -2.79 71.26 0.83
CA TYR A 27 -3.71 71.81 1.83
C TYR A 27 -3.09 72.97 2.62
N TYR A 28 -1.83 72.85 3.09
CA TYR A 28 -1.16 73.93 3.82
C TYR A 28 -0.84 75.15 2.95
N ASN A 29 -0.57 74.94 1.65
CA ASN A 29 -0.43 76.02 0.68
C ASN A 29 -1.76 76.78 0.48
N LEU A 30 -2.91 76.09 0.44
CA LEU A 30 -4.23 76.74 0.39
C LEU A 30 -4.51 77.59 1.65
N LEU A 31 -3.94 77.21 2.79
CA LEU A 31 -4.04 77.96 4.04
C LEU A 31 -2.98 79.07 4.20
N ASN A 32 -2.09 79.26 3.21
CA ASN A 32 -0.94 80.16 3.28
C ASN A 32 -0.06 79.94 4.53
N LYS A 33 0.08 78.69 4.98
CA LYS A 33 0.89 78.33 6.15
C LYS A 33 2.09 77.48 5.74
N PRO A 34 3.31 77.76 6.26
CA PRO A 34 4.44 76.88 6.01
C PRO A 34 4.21 75.52 6.69
N LEU A 35 4.48 74.43 5.97
CA LEU A 35 4.46 73.07 6.51
C LEU A 35 5.89 72.52 6.62
N PRO A 36 6.48 72.46 7.82
CA PRO A 36 7.78 71.82 8.03
C PRO A 36 7.73 70.35 7.62
N MET A 37 8.82 69.85 7.02
CA MET A 37 8.92 68.47 6.52
C MET A 37 8.62 67.41 7.60
N LEU A 38 9.12 67.61 8.82
CA LEU A 38 8.89 66.69 9.93
C LEU A 38 7.41 66.63 10.34
N THR A 39 6.71 67.77 10.28
CA THR A 39 5.27 67.86 10.54
C THR A 39 4.46 67.16 9.44
N ALA A 40 4.86 67.32 8.17
CA ALA A 40 4.22 66.63 7.05
C ALA A 40 4.32 65.10 7.19
N ILE A 41 5.50 64.59 7.57
CA ILE A 41 5.72 63.16 7.84
C ILE A 41 4.78 62.66 8.94
N ASN A 42 4.69 63.38 10.06
CA ASN A 42 3.82 62.99 11.17
C ASN A 42 2.33 62.96 10.77
N LEU A 43 1.87 63.98 10.03
CA LEU A 43 0.49 64.04 9.52
C LEU A 43 0.18 62.90 8.54
N CYS A 44 1.16 62.47 7.74
CA CYS A 44 1.02 61.30 6.87
C CYS A 44 0.94 59.99 7.63
N VAL A 45 1.75 59.81 8.68
CA VAL A 45 1.66 58.62 9.54
C VAL A 45 0.29 58.56 10.24
N GLN A 46 -0.26 59.70 10.64
CA GLN A 46 -1.60 59.79 11.25
C GLN A 46 -2.73 59.31 10.33
N LEU A 47 -2.55 59.34 9.00
CA LEU A 47 -3.54 58.77 8.06
C LEU A 47 -3.71 57.25 8.27
N PHE A 48 -2.67 56.56 8.74
CA PHE A 48 -2.69 55.12 8.98
C PHE A 48 -3.07 54.79 10.43
N THR A 49 -2.64 55.59 11.40
CA THR A 49 -2.82 55.28 12.83
C THR A 49 -4.06 55.92 13.46
N GLN A 50 -4.52 57.04 12.92
CA GLN A 50 -5.52 57.92 13.54
C GLN A 50 -6.55 58.47 12.53
N PRO A 51 -7.16 57.63 11.68
CA PRO A 51 -8.03 58.09 10.58
C PRO A 51 -9.34 58.77 11.02
N PHE A 52 -9.74 58.63 12.29
CA PHE A 52 -11.01 59.13 12.84
C PHE A 52 -10.84 60.24 13.90
N ILE A 53 -9.65 60.84 14.03
CA ILE A 53 -9.43 61.90 15.04
C ILE A 53 -10.06 63.25 14.60
N PRO A 54 -10.69 64.00 15.55
CA PRO A 54 -11.35 65.28 15.28
C PRO A 54 -10.49 66.34 14.57
N SER A 55 -9.18 66.37 14.79
CA SER A 55 -8.28 67.36 14.16
C SER A 55 -8.24 67.28 12.63
N ILE A 56 -8.51 66.10 12.05
CA ILE A 56 -8.65 65.89 10.59
C ILE A 56 -10.09 66.14 10.13
N LEU A 57 -11.08 65.89 11.00
CA LEU A 57 -12.50 66.21 10.79
C LEU A 57 -12.79 67.72 10.84
N LEU A 58 -12.00 68.50 11.57
CA LEU A 58 -12.10 69.97 11.63
C LEU A 58 -11.77 70.66 10.30
N MET A 59 -11.23 69.94 9.31
CA MET A 59 -11.14 70.42 7.91
C MET A 59 -12.51 70.52 7.23
N VAL A 60 -13.52 69.84 7.75
CA VAL A 60 -14.89 69.76 7.19
C VAL A 60 -15.83 70.75 7.89
N ASN A 61 -15.30 71.64 8.74
CA ASN A 61 -16.07 72.70 9.39
C ASN A 61 -15.97 73.98 8.56
N ASP A 62 -17.08 74.72 8.41
CA ASP A 62 -17.37 75.82 7.44
C ASP A 62 -16.40 77.03 7.39
N ALA A 63 -15.23 76.96 8.03
CA ALA A 63 -14.20 78.00 8.09
C ALA A 63 -12.89 77.66 7.36
N PHE A 64 -12.78 76.49 6.71
CA PHE A 64 -11.58 76.05 6.00
C PHE A 64 -11.87 75.67 4.53
N PRO A 65 -10.92 75.89 3.59
CA PRO A 65 -11.06 75.45 2.21
C PRO A 65 -11.19 73.93 2.12
N ASP A 66 -12.04 73.46 1.20
CA ASP A 66 -12.24 72.02 0.96
C ASP A 66 -10.89 71.30 0.78
N PRO A 67 -10.69 70.16 1.44
CA PRO A 67 -9.42 69.44 1.37
C PRO A 67 -9.15 68.97 -0.07
N PRO A 68 -7.88 69.00 -0.54
CA PRO A 68 -7.51 68.47 -1.85
C PRO A 68 -8.01 67.03 -2.03
N VAL A 69 -8.56 66.74 -3.20
CA VAL A 69 -9.08 65.41 -3.56
C VAL A 69 -8.03 64.32 -3.31
N LEU A 70 -6.75 64.62 -3.57
CA LEU A 70 -5.65 63.70 -3.32
C LEU A 70 -5.49 63.33 -1.84
N LEU A 71 -5.70 64.28 -0.92
CA LEU A 71 -5.64 64.04 0.52
C LEU A 71 -6.82 63.19 1.01
N VAL A 72 -8.03 63.49 0.51
CA VAL A 72 -9.25 62.75 0.85
C VAL A 72 -9.15 61.29 0.37
N THR A 73 -8.71 61.09 -0.87
CA THR A 73 -8.52 59.75 -1.45
C THR A 73 -7.42 58.97 -0.72
N ALA A 74 -6.28 59.59 -0.41
CA ALA A 74 -5.20 58.97 0.36
C ALA A 74 -5.66 58.53 1.76
N ARG A 75 -6.52 59.32 2.42
CA ARG A 75 -7.11 58.96 3.73
C ARG A 75 -7.94 57.69 3.65
N PHE A 76 -8.91 57.62 2.74
CA PHE A 76 -9.74 56.42 2.60
C PHE A 76 -8.92 55.20 2.16
N ALA A 77 -7.94 55.41 1.27
CA ALA A 77 -7.02 54.36 0.85
C ALA A 77 -6.16 53.84 2.02
N ALA A 78 -5.68 54.72 2.91
CA ALA A 78 -4.90 54.34 4.09
C ALA A 78 -5.71 53.46 5.07
N VAL A 79 -7.00 53.78 5.29
CA VAL A 79 -7.90 52.96 6.14
C VAL A 79 -8.11 51.57 5.54
N ILE A 80 -8.43 51.50 4.24
CA ILE A 80 -8.62 50.23 3.53
C ILE A 80 -7.33 49.41 3.55
N PHE A 81 -6.19 50.06 3.29
CA PHE A 81 -4.87 49.42 3.32
C PHE A 81 -4.52 48.87 4.71
N MET A 82 -4.76 49.64 5.78
CA MET A 82 -4.56 49.18 7.17
C MET A 82 -5.41 47.96 7.47
N PHE A 83 -6.70 47.99 7.12
CA PHE A 83 -7.60 46.85 7.31
C PHE A 83 -7.07 45.59 6.62
N PHE A 84 -6.72 45.67 5.33
CA PHE A 84 -6.19 44.53 4.59
C PHE A 84 -4.80 44.08 5.07
N THR A 85 -3.96 45.00 5.55
CA THR A 85 -2.63 44.68 6.09
C THR A 85 -2.75 43.94 7.42
N ILE A 86 -3.63 44.39 8.32
CA ILE A 86 -3.93 43.68 9.58
C ILE A 86 -4.52 42.31 9.27
N LEU A 87 -5.48 42.23 8.35
CA LEU A 87 -6.08 40.97 7.95
C LEU A 87 -5.04 40.01 7.35
N ALA A 88 -4.15 40.50 6.50
CA ALA A 88 -3.04 39.72 5.93
C ALA A 88 -2.04 39.27 6.99
N LEU A 89 -1.74 40.11 7.99
CA LEU A 89 -0.86 39.78 9.12
C LEU A 89 -1.48 38.68 9.98
N ILE A 90 -2.76 38.82 10.33
CA ILE A 90 -3.55 37.79 11.03
C ILE A 90 -3.44 36.49 10.22
N PHE A 91 -3.85 36.46 8.95
CA PHE A 91 -3.77 35.23 8.15
C PHE A 91 -2.35 34.68 7.97
N SER A 92 -1.32 35.53 8.01
CA SER A 92 0.08 35.10 7.96
C SER A 92 0.52 34.39 9.24
N VAL A 93 0.09 34.86 10.41
CA VAL A 93 0.40 34.25 11.72
C VAL A 93 -0.49 33.02 11.98
N PHE A 94 -1.74 33.05 11.52
CA PHE A 94 -2.69 31.95 11.66
C PHE A 94 -2.54 30.86 10.59
N LYS A 95 -1.56 30.92 9.70
CA LYS A 95 -1.42 29.95 8.60
C LYS A 95 -1.33 28.50 9.10
N GLU A 96 -0.56 28.25 10.15
CA GLU A 96 -0.42 26.91 10.75
C GLU A 96 -1.69 26.48 11.50
N TRP A 97 -2.36 27.43 12.16
CA TRP A 97 -3.64 27.21 12.82
C TRP A 97 -4.77 26.94 11.83
N TRP A 98 -4.73 27.55 10.65
CA TRP A 98 -5.78 27.43 9.64
C TRP A 98 -5.94 25.99 9.16
N THR A 99 -4.85 25.24 8.98
CA THR A 99 -4.91 23.83 8.60
C THR A 99 -5.61 23.01 9.68
N VAL A 100 -5.30 23.23 10.96
CA VAL A 100 -5.94 22.55 12.09
C VAL A 100 -7.43 22.89 12.18
N ILE A 101 -7.78 24.17 12.05
CA ILE A 101 -9.17 24.64 12.04
C ILE A 101 -9.93 23.99 10.87
N ARG A 102 -9.33 23.97 9.67
CA ARG A 102 -9.92 23.32 8.49
C ARG A 102 -10.17 21.83 8.75
N VAL A 103 -9.18 21.09 9.25
CA VAL A 103 -9.34 19.67 9.58
C VAL A 103 -10.47 19.49 10.61
N TYR A 104 -10.48 20.30 11.67
CA TYR A 104 -11.49 20.21 12.71
C TYR A 104 -12.93 20.41 12.19
N PHE A 105 -13.18 21.42 11.36
CA PHE A 105 -14.53 21.77 10.90
C PHE A 105 -14.98 21.01 9.64
N THR A 106 -14.08 20.72 8.70
CA THR A 106 -14.44 20.23 7.37
C THR A 106 -14.13 18.75 7.12
N PHE A 107 -13.20 18.14 7.87
CA PHE A 107 -12.80 16.76 7.62
C PHE A 107 -13.70 15.79 8.40
N ARG A 108 -14.26 14.80 7.69
CA ARG A 108 -15.06 13.70 8.24
C ARG A 108 -14.83 12.44 7.43
N ASN A 109 -14.84 11.28 8.09
CA ASN A 109 -14.59 9.99 7.44
C ASN A 109 -13.26 9.98 6.64
N HIS A 110 -12.28 10.75 7.11
CA HIS A 110 -11.01 11.00 6.42
C HIS A 110 -9.95 9.98 6.81
N LEU A 111 -8.91 9.86 5.98
CA LEU A 111 -7.75 9.03 6.25
C LEU A 111 -6.69 9.83 6.99
N ILE A 112 -5.99 9.18 7.91
CA ILE A 112 -4.76 9.71 8.50
C ILE A 112 -3.60 8.87 7.99
N LEU A 113 -2.64 9.49 7.30
CA LEU A 113 -1.42 8.84 6.85
C LEU A 113 -0.26 9.28 7.74
N MET A 114 0.53 8.32 8.22
CA MET A 114 1.76 8.55 8.96
C MET A 114 2.88 7.75 8.29
N GLY A 115 4.06 8.35 8.15
CA GLY A 115 5.13 7.79 7.31
C GLY A 115 5.63 8.81 6.31
N LEU A 116 6.95 8.99 6.21
CA LEU A 116 7.56 9.79 5.15
C LEU A 116 8.48 8.93 4.28
N ASN A 117 7.89 8.27 3.31
CA ASN A 117 8.59 7.44 2.35
C ASN A 117 7.89 7.46 0.99
N SER A 118 8.52 6.80 0.02
CA SER A 118 7.97 6.59 -1.32
C SER A 118 6.59 5.93 -1.28
N LYS A 119 6.39 4.95 -0.38
CA LYS A 119 5.12 4.23 -0.19
C LYS A 119 3.97 5.16 0.23
N THR A 120 4.20 6.04 1.22
CA THR A 120 3.19 6.99 1.71
C THR A 120 2.89 8.04 0.66
N LYS A 121 3.91 8.58 -0.02
CA LYS A 121 3.72 9.53 -1.12
C LYS A 121 2.87 8.92 -2.24
N ARG A 122 3.15 7.68 -2.62
CA ARG A 122 2.41 6.96 -3.64
C ARG A 122 0.96 6.71 -3.22
N LEU A 123 0.74 6.18 -2.01
CA LEU A 123 -0.62 5.95 -1.51
C LEU A 123 -1.43 7.27 -1.52
N LEU A 124 -0.79 8.38 -1.12
CA LEU A 124 -1.40 9.69 -1.19
C LEU A 124 -1.77 10.10 -2.62
N GLU A 125 -0.84 10.00 -3.57
CA GLU A 125 -1.06 10.37 -4.98
C GLU A 125 -2.16 9.51 -5.60
N ASP A 126 -2.16 8.21 -5.34
CA ASP A 126 -3.15 7.27 -5.85
C ASP A 126 -4.55 7.56 -5.30
N VAL A 127 -4.70 7.80 -3.99
CA VAL A 127 -6.00 8.18 -3.40
C VAL A 127 -6.50 9.51 -3.96
N LEU A 128 -5.61 10.49 -4.15
CA LEU A 128 -6.00 11.80 -4.69
C LEU A 128 -6.47 11.74 -6.14
N MET A 129 -5.94 10.79 -6.93
CA MET A 129 -6.32 10.57 -8.32
C MET A 129 -7.58 9.70 -8.43
N ASN A 130 -7.64 8.57 -7.73
CA ASN A 130 -8.65 7.54 -7.94
C ASN A 130 -9.86 7.62 -7.00
N THR A 131 -9.75 8.33 -5.87
CA THR A 131 -10.82 8.39 -4.86
C THR A 131 -11.22 9.85 -4.57
N PRO A 132 -11.97 10.51 -5.47
CA PRO A 132 -12.19 11.96 -5.45
C PRO A 132 -12.96 12.49 -4.24
N LYS A 133 -13.64 11.64 -3.47
CA LYS A 133 -14.35 12.04 -2.25
C LYS A 133 -13.51 11.90 -0.99
N GLN A 134 -12.37 11.20 -1.05
CA GLN A 134 -11.60 10.86 0.13
C GLN A 134 -10.79 12.06 0.61
N GLN A 135 -10.99 12.43 1.87
CA GLN A 135 -10.18 13.42 2.58
C GLN A 135 -9.01 12.74 3.28
N ILE A 136 -7.87 13.43 3.36
CA ILE A 136 -6.60 12.88 3.85
C ILE A 136 -5.86 13.91 4.71
N VAL A 137 -5.41 13.48 5.87
CA VAL A 137 -4.49 14.21 6.74
C VAL A 137 -3.16 13.46 6.77
N LEU A 138 -2.09 14.09 6.30
CA LEU A 138 -0.73 13.55 6.40
C LEU A 138 -0.04 14.15 7.63
N LEU A 139 0.48 13.30 8.50
CA LEU A 139 1.32 13.71 9.63
C LEU A 139 2.79 13.60 9.23
N VAL A 140 3.54 14.68 9.44
CA VAL A 140 4.94 14.78 9.04
C VAL A 140 5.81 15.28 10.20
N PRO A 141 7.06 14.80 10.36
CA PRO A 141 8.05 15.46 11.19
C PRO A 141 8.26 16.91 10.76
N GLU A 142 8.53 17.80 11.71
CA GLU A 142 8.71 19.24 11.44
C GLU A 142 9.92 19.53 10.55
N SER A 143 10.93 18.66 10.58
CA SER A 143 12.12 18.71 9.72
C SER A 143 11.88 18.21 8.29
N ALA A 144 10.68 17.71 7.97
CA ALA A 144 10.40 17.11 6.68
C ALA A 144 10.36 18.11 5.53
N ASN A 145 10.93 17.72 4.39
CA ASN A 145 10.73 18.47 3.15
C ASN A 145 9.32 18.23 2.59
N THR A 146 8.39 19.11 2.94
CA THR A 146 7.00 19.08 2.46
C THR A 146 6.85 19.41 0.97
N GLU A 147 7.88 19.93 0.29
CA GLU A 147 7.84 20.21 -1.15
C GLU A 147 7.83 18.94 -2.00
N ALA A 148 8.28 17.81 -1.45
CA ALA A 148 8.24 16.51 -2.11
C ALA A 148 6.81 15.95 -2.26
N TYR A 149 5.84 16.53 -1.53
CA TYR A 149 4.44 16.09 -1.50
C TYR A 149 3.54 17.05 -2.31
N PRO A 150 2.37 16.56 -2.78
CA PRO A 150 1.36 17.40 -3.40
C PRO A 150 1.04 18.63 -2.54
N ARG A 151 0.62 19.74 -3.15
CA ARG A 151 0.22 20.92 -2.37
C ARG A 151 -1.12 20.66 -1.66
N GLU A 152 -1.23 21.15 -0.43
CA GLU A 152 -2.48 21.15 0.33
C GLU A 152 -3.64 21.73 -0.49
N ASN A 153 -4.81 21.11 -0.35
CA ASN A 153 -6.04 21.52 -1.03
C ASN A 153 -7.24 21.28 -0.09
N ALA A 154 -8.47 21.42 -0.60
CA ALA A 154 -9.67 21.25 0.22
C ALA A 154 -9.83 19.84 0.82
N ARG A 155 -9.24 18.82 0.19
CA ARG A 155 -9.32 17.40 0.59
C ARG A 155 -8.06 16.89 1.28
N TYR A 156 -6.95 17.63 1.20
CA TYR A 156 -5.64 17.19 1.66
C TYR A 156 -4.98 18.24 2.57
N ALA A 157 -4.62 17.82 3.77
CA ALA A 157 -3.98 18.65 4.78
C ALA A 157 -2.67 18.01 5.26
N ILE A 158 -1.65 18.84 5.51
CA ILE A 158 -0.38 18.41 6.10
C ILE A 158 -0.28 19.00 7.51
N LEU A 159 -0.03 18.15 8.51
CA LEU A 159 0.24 18.58 9.87
C LEU A 159 1.67 18.19 10.26
N ALA A 160 2.49 19.19 10.49
CA ALA A 160 3.87 19.02 10.94
C ALA A 160 3.96 18.98 12.47
N ALA A 161 4.73 18.04 13.01
CA ALA A 161 5.09 17.99 14.43
C ALA A 161 6.33 17.11 14.64
N PRO A 162 7.23 17.44 15.59
CA PRO A 162 8.46 16.67 15.82
C PRO A 162 8.16 15.26 16.37
N ILE A 163 7.11 15.12 17.16
CA ILE A 163 6.69 13.86 17.79
C ILE A 163 5.18 13.71 17.64
N VAL A 164 4.72 12.49 17.35
CA VAL A 164 3.30 12.15 17.35
C VAL A 164 2.82 12.11 18.81
N THR A 165 2.22 13.22 19.24
CA THR A 165 1.63 13.35 20.57
C THR A 165 0.12 13.14 20.53
N PRO A 166 -0.52 12.77 21.65
CA PRO A 166 -1.97 12.65 21.70
C PRO A 166 -2.72 13.93 21.29
N SER A 167 -2.16 15.10 21.56
CA SER A 167 -2.72 16.40 21.13
C SER A 167 -2.66 16.58 19.60
N LEU A 168 -1.60 16.11 18.95
CA LEU A 168 -1.49 16.12 17.50
C LEU A 168 -2.55 15.22 16.85
N LEU A 169 -2.76 14.02 17.38
CA LEU A 169 -3.78 13.09 16.88
C LEU A 169 -5.20 13.67 17.01
N ASN A 170 -5.48 14.40 18.09
CA ASN A 170 -6.72 15.15 18.24
C ASN A 170 -6.84 16.28 17.20
N ARG A 171 -5.76 17.04 16.95
CA ARG A 171 -5.71 18.06 15.89
C ARG A 171 -5.88 17.47 14.49
N ALA A 172 -5.42 16.24 14.27
CA ALA A 172 -5.61 15.47 13.05
C ALA A 172 -7.05 14.95 12.88
N GLY A 173 -7.90 15.15 13.89
CA GLY A 173 -9.30 14.74 13.85
C GLY A 173 -9.50 13.24 14.00
N ILE A 174 -8.66 12.55 14.77
CA ILE A 174 -8.74 11.08 14.94
C ILE A 174 -10.15 10.58 15.32
N SER A 175 -10.92 11.36 16.08
CA SER A 175 -12.30 11.05 16.45
C SER A 175 -13.27 10.99 15.27
N LYS A 176 -12.96 11.66 14.15
CA LYS A 176 -13.77 11.70 12.92
C LYS A 176 -13.14 10.91 11.76
N ALA A 177 -11.90 10.45 11.93
CA ALA A 177 -11.19 9.67 10.94
C ALA A 177 -11.83 8.29 10.75
N SER A 178 -11.77 7.76 9.53
CA SER A 178 -12.26 6.43 9.20
C SER A 178 -11.17 5.37 9.32
N LYS A 179 -9.97 5.69 8.85
CA LYS A 179 -8.82 4.79 8.80
C LYS A 179 -7.50 5.53 9.05
N VAL A 180 -6.58 4.85 9.71
CA VAL A 180 -5.20 5.32 9.94
C VAL A 180 -4.24 4.34 9.28
N PHE A 181 -3.24 4.86 8.56
CA PHE A 181 -2.13 4.07 8.05
C PHE A 181 -0.84 4.46 8.77
N LEU A 182 -0.15 3.46 9.33
CA LEU A 182 1.16 3.57 9.94
C LEU A 182 2.17 2.95 8.98
N LEU A 183 2.86 3.80 8.23
CA LEU A 183 3.73 3.42 7.11
C LEU A 183 5.16 3.92 7.32
N GLU A 184 5.63 4.05 8.56
CA GLU A 184 7.06 4.32 8.78
C GLU A 184 7.90 3.12 8.36
N GLU A 185 9.13 3.37 7.91
CA GLU A 185 10.09 2.29 7.62
C GLU A 185 10.62 1.63 8.91
N ASP A 186 10.51 2.29 10.06
CA ASP A 186 10.82 1.73 11.37
C ASP A 186 9.56 1.08 11.97
N GLU A 187 9.57 -0.25 12.10
CA GLU A 187 8.45 -1.00 12.65
C GLU A 187 8.23 -0.74 14.15
N VAL A 188 9.29 -0.43 14.92
CA VAL A 188 9.16 -0.08 16.34
C VAL A 188 8.36 1.20 16.47
N LEU A 189 8.66 2.19 15.64
CA LEU A 189 7.94 3.46 15.60
C LEU A 189 6.47 3.28 15.18
N ASN A 190 6.17 2.37 14.25
CA ASN A 190 4.80 2.01 13.89
C ASN A 190 4.05 1.42 15.10
N LEU A 191 4.66 0.51 15.85
CA LEU A 191 4.06 -0.11 17.04
C LEU A 191 3.87 0.88 18.21
N GLU A 192 4.82 1.79 18.44
CA GLU A 192 4.68 2.85 19.45
C GLU A 192 3.49 3.77 19.15
N ARG A 193 3.32 4.15 17.87
CA ARG A 193 2.21 4.99 17.42
C ARG A 193 0.88 4.25 17.47
N LEU A 194 0.86 2.96 17.14
CA LEU A 194 -0.31 2.13 17.31
C LEU A 194 -0.80 2.18 18.76
N LYS A 195 0.10 1.96 19.73
CA LYS A 195 -0.22 2.01 21.16
C LYS A 195 -0.76 3.39 21.59
N ALA A 196 -0.18 4.47 21.07
CA ALA A 196 -0.68 5.82 21.34
C ALA A 196 -2.09 6.07 20.78
N ILE A 197 -2.39 5.52 19.59
CA ILE A 197 -3.71 5.59 18.97
C ILE A 197 -4.73 4.76 19.75
N GLU A 198 -4.41 3.52 20.13
CA GLU A 198 -5.29 2.65 20.93
C GLU A 198 -5.65 3.32 22.28
N GLY A 199 -4.65 3.91 22.95
CA GLY A 199 -4.84 4.64 24.21
C GLY A 199 -5.76 5.86 24.09
N LEU A 200 -5.86 6.46 22.90
CA LEU A 200 -6.81 7.54 22.60
C LEU A 200 -8.17 7.02 22.15
N ALA A 201 -8.20 6.05 21.25
CA ALA A 201 -9.41 5.50 20.67
C ALA A 201 -10.29 4.85 21.76
N SER A 202 -9.69 4.17 22.74
CA SER A 202 -10.40 3.62 23.91
C SER A 202 -11.16 4.67 24.73
N ARG A 203 -10.74 5.94 24.70
CA ARG A 203 -11.37 7.05 25.45
C ARG A 203 -12.47 7.77 24.66
N ILE A 204 -12.56 7.54 23.36
CA ILE A 204 -13.47 8.25 22.46
C ILE A 204 -14.67 7.35 22.14
N LYS A 205 -15.89 7.81 22.40
CA LYS A 205 -17.09 7.10 21.92
C LYS A 205 -17.18 7.23 20.40
N ARG A 206 -17.23 6.09 19.70
CA ARG A 206 -17.34 6.04 18.25
C ARG A 206 -18.51 5.16 17.82
N PRO A 207 -19.22 5.50 16.74
CA PRO A 207 -20.26 4.63 16.18
C PRO A 207 -19.65 3.38 15.51
N THR A 208 -18.44 3.51 14.98
CA THR A 208 -17.69 2.42 14.33
C THR A 208 -16.24 2.42 14.82
N PRO A 209 -15.61 1.24 14.93
CA PRO A 209 -14.21 1.13 15.29
C PRO A 209 -13.33 1.89 14.27
N LEU A 210 -12.26 2.49 14.76
CA LEU A 210 -11.23 3.12 13.92
C LEU A 210 -10.41 2.02 13.26
N LYS A 211 -10.41 1.97 11.93
CA LYS A 211 -9.58 1.02 11.19
C LYS A 211 -8.13 1.49 11.22
N ILE A 212 -7.19 0.60 11.55
CA ILE A 212 -5.77 0.93 11.61
C ILE A 212 -5.02 -0.10 10.77
N ALA A 213 -4.28 0.35 9.78
CA ALA A 213 -3.41 -0.47 8.96
C ALA A 213 -1.95 -0.21 9.34
N VAL A 214 -1.23 -1.24 9.76
CA VAL A 214 0.14 -1.15 10.28
C VAL A 214 1.10 -1.86 9.33
N LEU A 215 2.11 -1.14 8.84
CA LEU A 215 3.19 -1.71 8.05
C LEU A 215 4.22 -2.38 8.98
N LEU A 216 4.47 -3.66 8.76
CA LEU A 216 5.55 -4.42 9.39
C LEU A 216 6.47 -4.98 8.30
N HIS A 217 7.77 -5.04 8.59
CA HIS A 217 8.79 -5.41 7.59
C HIS A 217 9.23 -6.86 7.74
N HIS A 218 9.32 -7.36 8.97
CA HIS A 218 9.73 -8.73 9.24
C HIS A 218 8.54 -9.69 9.28
N TYR A 219 8.65 -10.81 8.56
CA TYR A 219 7.59 -11.81 8.48
C TYR A 219 7.23 -12.42 9.84
N ALA A 220 8.23 -12.73 10.66
CA ALA A 220 8.02 -13.25 12.02
C ALA A 220 7.22 -12.27 12.90
N THR A 221 7.59 -10.98 12.88
CA THR A 221 6.87 -9.91 13.59
C THR A 221 5.43 -9.79 13.08
N LEU A 222 5.23 -9.85 11.76
CA LEU A 222 3.92 -9.80 11.12
C LEU A 222 3.02 -10.95 11.58
N MET A 223 3.53 -12.18 11.57
CA MET A 223 2.75 -13.36 11.98
C MET A 223 2.40 -13.31 13.47
N ALA A 224 3.36 -13.01 14.34
CA ALA A 224 3.11 -12.85 15.77
C ALA A 224 2.05 -11.77 16.05
N PHE A 225 2.12 -10.65 15.32
CA PHE A 225 1.13 -9.58 15.44
C PHE A 225 -0.27 -10.04 15.02
N LYS A 226 -0.39 -10.72 13.87
CA LYS A 226 -1.69 -11.20 13.36
C LYS A 226 -2.35 -12.23 14.27
N GLU A 227 -1.56 -13.02 14.98
CA GLU A 227 -2.05 -14.04 15.91
C GLU A 227 -2.50 -13.45 17.25
N LEU A 228 -1.71 -12.53 17.82
CA LEU A 228 -1.93 -11.99 19.16
C LEU A 228 -2.83 -10.75 19.18
N LYS A 229 -2.77 -9.92 18.13
CA LYS A 229 -3.37 -8.58 18.09
C LYS A 229 -4.29 -8.35 16.89
N GLY A 230 -4.23 -9.19 15.85
CA GLY A 230 -4.94 -9.02 14.57
C GLY A 230 -6.47 -8.96 14.65
N ASN A 231 -7.06 -9.00 15.84
CA ASN A 231 -8.49 -8.90 16.08
C ASN A 231 -8.85 -8.22 17.42
N ASP A 232 -7.95 -7.39 17.97
CA ASP A 232 -8.21 -6.68 19.22
C ASP A 232 -9.28 -5.59 19.01
N THR A 233 -10.54 -6.02 18.97
CA THR A 233 -11.72 -5.15 19.00
C THR A 233 -11.98 -4.69 20.44
N THR A 234 -10.98 -4.07 21.07
CA THR A 234 -11.15 -3.33 22.33
C THR A 234 -12.03 -2.10 22.06
N GLY A 235 -13.32 -2.36 21.81
CA GLY A 235 -14.44 -1.43 21.64
C GLY A 235 -14.39 -0.49 20.43
N ASN A 236 -13.22 0.08 20.13
CA ASN A 236 -13.10 1.30 19.32
C ASN A 236 -12.01 1.24 18.23
N THR A 237 -11.29 0.12 18.08
CA THR A 237 -10.25 -0.06 17.06
C THR A 237 -10.41 -1.39 16.33
N ASP A 238 -9.98 -1.42 15.07
CA ASP A 238 -9.93 -2.58 14.19
C ASP A 238 -8.56 -2.55 13.49
N ILE A 239 -7.65 -3.44 13.90
CA ILE A 239 -6.21 -3.33 13.58
C ILE A 239 -5.80 -4.45 12.63
N HIS A 240 -5.20 -4.07 11.51
CA HIS A 240 -4.73 -4.95 10.45
C HIS A 240 -3.25 -4.70 10.21
N ALA A 241 -2.42 -5.73 10.33
CA ALA A 241 -1.02 -5.64 9.97
C ALA A 241 -0.78 -6.18 8.57
N PHE A 242 0.12 -5.55 7.83
CA PHE A 242 0.49 -6.00 6.50
C PHE A 242 1.96 -5.71 6.22
N GLN A 243 2.51 -6.46 5.27
CA GLN A 243 3.84 -6.22 4.73
C GLN A 243 3.73 -5.90 3.25
N TRP A 244 4.45 -4.86 2.82
CA TRP A 244 4.41 -4.37 1.45
C TRP A 244 4.99 -5.40 0.47
N ASP A 245 6.17 -5.93 0.77
CA ASP A 245 6.84 -6.92 -0.08
C ASP A 245 6.05 -8.24 -0.18
N GLN A 246 5.35 -8.65 0.89
CA GLN A 246 4.47 -9.82 0.86
C GLN A 246 3.32 -9.64 -0.13
N ARG A 247 2.69 -8.46 -0.17
CA ARG A 247 1.60 -8.17 -1.13
C ARG A 247 2.12 -8.24 -2.56
N PHE A 248 3.30 -7.69 -2.80
CA PHE A 248 3.91 -7.71 -4.12
C PHE A 248 4.31 -9.14 -4.55
N ALA A 249 4.93 -9.90 -3.64
CA ALA A 249 5.26 -11.31 -3.82
C ALA A 249 4.02 -12.17 -4.11
N ALA A 250 2.93 -11.98 -3.35
CA ALA A 250 1.66 -12.67 -3.54
C ALA A 250 1.10 -12.44 -4.94
N TYR A 251 1.12 -11.19 -5.43
CA TYR A 251 0.69 -10.88 -6.79
C TYR A 251 1.55 -11.58 -7.84
N ILE A 252 2.88 -11.60 -7.68
CA ILE A 252 3.79 -12.28 -8.61
C ILE A 252 3.51 -13.79 -8.62
N ALA A 253 3.38 -14.41 -7.45
CA ALA A 253 3.04 -15.83 -7.35
C ALA A 253 1.69 -16.14 -8.02
N ASP A 254 0.64 -15.36 -7.70
CA ASP A 254 -0.71 -15.55 -8.24
C ASP A 254 -0.82 -15.26 -9.74
N THR A 255 0.06 -14.41 -10.30
CA THR A 255 0.04 -14.06 -11.72
C THR A 255 0.80 -15.09 -12.56
N PHE A 256 1.92 -15.62 -12.04
CA PHE A 256 2.85 -16.44 -12.81
C PHE A 256 2.85 -17.92 -12.43
N PHE A 257 1.99 -18.37 -11.52
CA PHE A 257 1.93 -19.80 -11.13
C PHE A 257 1.73 -20.73 -12.32
N SER A 258 0.89 -20.36 -13.30
CA SER A 258 0.65 -21.23 -14.46
C SER A 258 1.90 -21.37 -15.34
N SER A 259 2.84 -20.42 -15.25
CA SER A 259 4.12 -20.50 -15.94
C SER A 259 5.11 -21.42 -15.21
N ALA A 260 4.88 -21.70 -13.92
CA ALA A 260 5.67 -22.65 -13.16
C ALA A 260 5.24 -24.11 -13.40
N LEU A 261 3.98 -24.31 -13.80
CA LEU A 261 3.42 -25.62 -14.16
C LEU A 261 3.79 -26.02 -15.60
N SER A 262 3.93 -27.32 -15.87
CA SER A 262 4.04 -27.82 -17.25
C SER A 262 2.72 -27.56 -18.01
N PRO A 263 2.76 -27.30 -19.33
CA PRO A 263 1.55 -27.19 -20.17
C PRO A 263 0.65 -28.42 -20.09
N GLU A 264 1.24 -29.59 -19.88
CA GLU A 264 0.54 -30.85 -19.68
C GLU A 264 0.37 -31.06 -18.18
N SER A 265 -0.79 -30.61 -17.69
CA SER A 265 -1.06 -30.34 -16.27
C SER A 265 -1.14 -31.58 -15.36
N PHE A 266 -0.77 -32.75 -15.87
CA PHE A 266 -0.78 -34.03 -15.15
C PHE A 266 0.56 -34.77 -15.16
N GLU A 267 1.54 -34.32 -15.95
CA GLU A 267 2.88 -34.95 -16.03
C GLU A 267 3.96 -34.21 -15.23
N THR A 268 3.59 -33.11 -14.56
CA THR A 268 4.56 -32.33 -13.77
C THR A 268 4.92 -33.11 -12.50
N GLU A 269 6.12 -33.69 -12.47
CA GLU A 269 6.63 -34.43 -11.30
C GLU A 269 7.23 -33.53 -10.23
N GLU A 270 7.67 -32.32 -10.60
CA GLU A 270 8.28 -31.36 -9.68
C GLU A 270 8.11 -29.90 -10.16
N ILE A 271 8.39 -28.94 -9.27
CA ILE A 271 8.43 -27.52 -9.62
C ILE A 271 9.85 -27.00 -9.38
N VAL A 272 10.50 -26.50 -10.45
CA VAL A 272 11.85 -25.91 -10.38
C VAL A 272 11.80 -24.44 -10.74
N LEU A 273 12.21 -23.61 -9.80
CA LEU A 273 12.21 -22.15 -9.90
C LEU A 273 13.65 -21.65 -9.93
N LEU A 274 13.94 -20.73 -10.86
CA LEU A 274 15.22 -20.04 -10.91
C LEU A 274 15.07 -18.61 -10.38
N VAL A 275 15.94 -18.23 -9.45
CA VAL A 275 16.08 -16.86 -8.98
C VAL A 275 17.48 -16.38 -9.33
N ILE A 276 17.58 -15.27 -10.04
CA ILE A 276 18.86 -14.62 -10.35
C ILE A 276 18.99 -13.39 -9.47
N GLY A 277 20.01 -13.38 -8.64
CA GLY A 277 20.33 -12.35 -7.67
C GLY A 277 19.58 -12.52 -6.35
N ASN A 278 19.62 -11.46 -5.54
CA ASN A 278 18.97 -11.40 -4.25
C ASN A 278 18.44 -9.98 -3.99
N SER A 279 17.39 -9.90 -3.19
CA SER A 279 16.81 -8.65 -2.70
C SER A 279 15.97 -8.95 -1.47
N ARG A 280 15.48 -7.91 -0.80
CA ARG A 280 14.47 -8.06 0.27
C ARG A 280 13.19 -8.79 -0.18
N LEU A 281 12.91 -8.87 -1.49
CA LEU A 281 11.74 -9.56 -2.04
C LEU A 281 11.92 -11.09 -2.08
N PHE A 282 13.14 -11.62 -1.95
CA PHE A 282 13.38 -13.06 -2.08
C PHE A 282 12.65 -13.89 -1.03
N GLU A 283 12.76 -13.53 0.25
CA GLU A 283 12.07 -14.23 1.35
C GLU A 283 10.54 -14.26 1.18
N PRO A 284 9.83 -13.12 1.03
CA PRO A 284 8.38 -13.16 0.84
C PRO A 284 7.96 -13.91 -0.43
N LEU A 285 8.73 -13.82 -1.52
CA LEU A 285 8.45 -14.55 -2.75
C LEU A 285 8.61 -16.07 -2.58
N ALA A 286 9.70 -16.50 -1.94
CA ALA A 286 9.93 -17.90 -1.61
C ALA A 286 8.82 -18.45 -0.70
N LEU A 287 8.41 -17.70 0.33
CA LEU A 287 7.31 -18.10 1.22
C LEU A 287 5.98 -18.22 0.47
N GLU A 288 5.66 -17.32 -0.47
CA GLU A 288 4.46 -17.42 -1.31
C GLU A 288 4.52 -18.66 -2.23
N TRP A 289 5.67 -18.94 -2.86
CA TRP A 289 5.83 -20.16 -3.66
C TRP A 289 5.71 -21.45 -2.83
N ILE A 290 6.35 -21.49 -1.65
CA ILE A 290 6.25 -22.64 -0.75
C ILE A 290 4.78 -22.88 -0.35
N GLN A 291 3.99 -21.84 -0.14
CA GLN A 291 2.59 -22.01 0.27
C GLN A 291 1.66 -22.36 -0.90
N MET A 292 1.95 -21.83 -2.10
CA MET A 292 1.02 -21.86 -3.24
C MET A 292 1.37 -22.93 -4.28
N TYR A 293 2.64 -23.22 -4.52
CA TYR A 293 3.08 -24.05 -5.64
C TYR A 293 3.23 -25.50 -5.17
N ARG A 294 2.11 -26.21 -5.02
CA ARG A 294 2.08 -27.59 -4.56
C ARG A 294 1.66 -28.57 -5.64
N LEU A 295 2.15 -29.79 -5.53
CA LEU A 295 1.74 -30.91 -6.37
C LEU A 295 1.07 -31.98 -5.50
N PRO A 296 0.16 -32.81 -6.06
CA PRO A 296 -0.46 -33.91 -5.31
C PRO A 296 0.56 -34.90 -4.72
N SER A 297 1.67 -35.13 -5.43
CA SER A 297 2.79 -35.99 -4.99
C SER A 297 3.53 -35.46 -3.75
N ASN A 298 3.28 -34.21 -3.34
CA ASN A 298 3.93 -33.52 -2.22
C ASN A 298 5.47 -33.45 -2.31
N VAL A 299 6.01 -33.47 -3.52
CA VAL A 299 7.46 -33.27 -3.73
C VAL A 299 7.82 -31.82 -3.35
N PRO A 300 8.91 -31.59 -2.59
CA PRO A 300 9.41 -30.26 -2.28
C PRO A 300 9.65 -29.43 -3.53
N ILE A 301 9.33 -28.13 -3.49
CA ILE A 301 9.69 -27.24 -4.59
C ILE A 301 11.20 -27.03 -4.60
N LYS A 302 11.79 -26.85 -5.78
CA LYS A 302 13.23 -26.59 -5.93
C LYS A 302 13.45 -25.14 -6.28
N ILE A 303 14.21 -24.42 -5.44
CA ILE A 303 14.63 -23.04 -5.69
C ILE A 303 16.12 -23.05 -5.96
N ILE A 304 16.50 -22.67 -7.18
CA ILE A 304 17.88 -22.46 -7.57
C ILE A 304 18.14 -20.96 -7.54
N GLN A 305 19.10 -20.52 -6.73
CA GLN A 305 19.45 -19.12 -6.61
C GLN A 305 20.85 -18.84 -7.16
N VAL A 306 20.97 -17.92 -8.11
CA VAL A 306 22.25 -17.50 -8.70
C VAL A 306 22.68 -16.20 -8.05
N LEU A 307 23.79 -16.21 -7.32
CA LEU A 307 24.24 -15.09 -6.47
C LEU A 307 25.63 -14.63 -6.85
N ASP A 308 25.92 -13.34 -6.69
CA ASP A 308 27.27 -12.83 -6.92
C ASP A 308 28.29 -13.42 -5.92
N ASN A 309 27.86 -13.70 -4.69
CA ASN A 309 28.65 -14.36 -3.66
C ASN A 309 27.80 -15.41 -2.96
N SER A 310 28.42 -16.55 -2.62
CA SER A 310 27.76 -17.60 -1.84
C SER A 310 27.37 -17.10 -0.45
N ILE A 311 26.17 -17.45 -0.01
CA ILE A 311 25.63 -17.10 1.31
C ILE A 311 25.33 -18.36 2.13
N PRO A 312 25.29 -18.30 3.47
CA PRO A 312 24.74 -19.39 4.26
C PRO A 312 23.27 -19.62 3.90
N VAL A 313 22.79 -20.85 4.07
CA VAL A 313 21.36 -21.19 3.90
C VAL A 313 20.53 -20.26 4.81
N PRO A 314 19.60 -19.45 4.26
CA PRO A 314 18.71 -18.61 5.04
C PRO A 314 17.92 -19.42 6.09
N ASP A 315 17.73 -18.86 7.28
CA ASP A 315 17.13 -19.60 8.41
C ASP A 315 15.71 -20.07 8.10
N PHE A 316 14.89 -19.25 7.44
CA PHE A 316 13.52 -19.64 7.04
C PHE A 316 13.51 -20.83 6.07
N LEU A 317 14.52 -20.97 5.19
CA LEU A 317 14.64 -22.13 4.29
C LEU A 317 15.10 -23.38 5.04
N ARG A 318 15.95 -23.21 6.07
CA ARG A 318 16.39 -24.32 6.93
C ARG A 318 15.22 -24.91 7.70
N GLU A 319 14.35 -24.07 8.25
CA GLU A 319 13.15 -24.48 8.99
C GLU A 319 12.12 -25.19 8.10
N LEU A 320 12.11 -24.85 6.81
CA LEU A 320 11.20 -25.38 5.78
C LEU A 320 11.86 -26.41 4.88
N GLY A 321 12.96 -27.05 5.30
CA GLY A 321 13.71 -27.99 4.45
C GLY A 321 12.93 -29.23 4.00
N ASP A 322 11.83 -29.58 4.66
CA ASP A 322 10.89 -30.62 4.25
C ASP A 322 9.91 -30.16 3.14
N GLN A 323 9.85 -28.85 2.91
CA GLN A 323 8.91 -28.19 2.00
C GLN A 323 9.60 -27.62 0.76
N VAL A 324 10.89 -27.30 0.84
CA VAL A 324 11.70 -26.69 -0.22
C VAL A 324 13.12 -27.23 -0.22
N GLU A 325 13.63 -27.54 -1.42
CA GLU A 325 15.05 -27.76 -1.67
C GLU A 325 15.66 -26.47 -2.23
N TRP A 326 16.66 -25.92 -1.55
CA TRP A 326 17.36 -24.73 -2.00
C TRP A 326 18.80 -25.05 -2.41
N THR A 327 19.19 -24.57 -3.59
CA THR A 327 20.55 -24.69 -4.11
C THR A 327 21.01 -23.32 -4.59
N GLN A 328 22.31 -23.06 -4.49
CA GLN A 328 22.89 -21.81 -4.96
C GLN A 328 24.05 -22.03 -5.92
N TYR A 329 24.21 -21.10 -6.86
CA TYR A 329 25.33 -21.03 -7.78
C TYR A 329 25.95 -19.63 -7.75
N GLU A 330 27.27 -19.54 -7.91
CA GLU A 330 27.94 -18.27 -8.13
C GLU A 330 27.59 -17.72 -9.54
N ASN A 331 27.27 -16.43 -9.65
CA ASN A 331 26.80 -15.79 -10.88
C ASN A 331 27.78 -15.98 -12.04
N ALA A 332 29.07 -15.71 -11.80
CA ALA A 332 30.11 -15.87 -12.80
C ALA A 332 30.24 -17.34 -13.28
N ALA A 333 30.18 -18.30 -12.36
CA ALA A 333 30.26 -19.72 -12.68
C ALA A 333 29.02 -20.20 -13.45
N PHE A 334 27.83 -19.81 -13.01
CA PHE A 334 26.56 -20.20 -13.62
C PHE A 334 26.46 -19.75 -15.08
N PHE A 335 26.85 -18.52 -15.39
CA PHE A 335 26.77 -18.01 -16.76
C PHE A 335 27.95 -18.40 -17.66
N SER A 336 29.06 -18.85 -17.09
CA SER A 336 30.21 -19.35 -17.87
C SER A 336 30.08 -20.84 -18.22
N ALA A 337 29.56 -21.65 -17.30
CA ALA A 337 29.30 -23.07 -17.50
C ALA A 337 27.88 -23.44 -17.03
N PRO A 338 26.83 -23.02 -17.79
CA PRO A 338 25.45 -23.22 -17.39
C PRO A 338 25.06 -24.71 -17.30
N PRO A 339 24.39 -25.15 -16.23
CA PRO A 339 23.93 -26.52 -16.10
C PRO A 339 22.71 -26.78 -17.01
N PHE A 340 22.95 -27.14 -18.27
CA PHE A 340 21.91 -27.26 -19.30
C PHE A 340 20.78 -28.23 -18.97
N GLU A 341 21.06 -29.35 -18.30
CA GLU A 341 20.04 -30.30 -17.87
C GLU A 341 19.04 -29.68 -16.88
N LEU A 342 19.55 -28.88 -15.94
CA LEU A 342 18.75 -28.16 -14.97
C LEU A 342 17.91 -27.06 -15.64
N LEU A 343 18.51 -26.35 -16.58
CA LEU A 343 17.87 -25.27 -17.34
C LEU A 343 16.68 -25.75 -18.18
N ASN A 344 16.64 -27.02 -18.58
CA ASN A 344 15.49 -27.60 -19.29
C ASN A 344 14.27 -27.86 -18.40
N ARG A 345 14.45 -27.88 -17.07
CA ARG A 345 13.38 -28.14 -16.09
C ARG A 345 12.75 -26.85 -15.55
N ILE A 346 13.40 -25.71 -15.75
CA ILE A 346 12.96 -24.41 -15.23
C ILE A 346 11.93 -23.78 -16.18
N ASN A 347 10.70 -23.56 -15.72
CA ASN A 347 9.67 -22.86 -16.53
C ASN A 347 9.41 -21.42 -16.06
N LEU A 348 9.86 -21.08 -14.84
CA LEU A 348 9.77 -19.75 -14.27
C LEU A 348 11.13 -19.28 -13.74
N CYS A 349 11.56 -18.12 -14.21
CA CYS A 349 12.76 -17.43 -13.77
C CYS A 349 12.39 -16.04 -13.23
N VAL A 350 12.89 -15.68 -12.05
CA VAL A 350 12.73 -14.34 -11.48
C VAL A 350 14.08 -13.67 -11.30
N VAL A 351 14.21 -12.43 -11.78
CA VAL A 351 15.43 -11.63 -11.64
C VAL A 351 15.23 -10.61 -10.53
N LEU A 352 16.03 -10.71 -9.47
CA LEU A 352 15.96 -9.90 -8.26
C LEU A 352 17.30 -9.21 -8.01
N ASN A 353 17.29 -7.90 -7.82
CA ASN A 353 18.46 -7.16 -7.37
C ASN A 353 18.02 -5.84 -6.74
N ASP A 354 18.60 -5.50 -5.59
CA ASP A 354 18.38 -4.18 -4.97
C ASP A 354 19.04 -3.06 -5.80
N ASP A 355 20.11 -3.37 -6.55
CA ASP A 355 20.68 -2.46 -7.54
C ASP A 355 20.00 -2.64 -8.90
N GLU A 356 19.09 -1.72 -9.17
CA GLU A 356 18.40 -1.63 -10.43
C GLU A 356 19.35 -1.56 -11.65
N ARG A 357 20.55 -0.95 -11.52
CA ARG A 357 21.52 -0.78 -12.62
C ARG A 357 21.90 -2.08 -13.31
N VAL A 358 21.87 -3.20 -12.61
CA VAL A 358 22.24 -4.50 -13.13
C VAL A 358 21.05 -5.33 -13.65
N LEU A 359 19.81 -5.00 -13.28
CA LEU A 359 18.62 -5.81 -13.60
C LEU A 359 18.45 -6.09 -15.10
N TYR A 360 18.66 -5.08 -15.94
CA TYR A 360 18.60 -5.25 -17.39
C TYR A 360 19.67 -6.24 -17.90
N GLN A 361 20.90 -6.14 -17.39
CA GLN A 361 22.00 -7.00 -17.80
C GLN A 361 21.77 -8.45 -17.35
N GLU A 362 21.27 -8.65 -16.13
CA GLU A 362 20.90 -9.98 -15.63
C GLU A 362 19.79 -10.61 -16.47
N CYS A 363 18.77 -9.83 -16.88
CA CYS A 363 17.74 -10.32 -17.80
C CYS A 363 18.34 -10.76 -19.16
N GLN A 364 19.31 -10.02 -19.69
CA GLN A 364 20.00 -10.40 -20.93
C GLN A 364 20.79 -11.70 -20.76
N LYS A 365 21.55 -11.84 -19.66
CA LYS A 365 22.31 -13.06 -19.36
C LYS A 365 21.38 -14.27 -19.22
N ALA A 366 20.29 -14.12 -18.45
CA ALA A 366 19.27 -15.14 -18.25
C ALA A 366 18.68 -15.60 -19.58
N ARG A 367 18.16 -14.65 -20.38
CA ARG A 367 17.51 -14.98 -21.67
C ARG A 367 18.49 -15.60 -22.65
N ARG A 368 19.75 -15.14 -22.69
CA ARG A 368 20.80 -15.71 -23.55
C ARG A 368 21.00 -17.19 -23.26
N VAL A 369 21.14 -17.57 -21.99
CA VAL A 369 21.36 -18.97 -21.60
C VAL A 369 20.15 -19.83 -21.97
N PHE A 370 18.92 -19.41 -21.65
CA PHE A 370 17.74 -20.18 -22.03
C PHE A 370 17.57 -20.32 -23.54
N TYR A 371 17.84 -19.26 -24.30
CA TYR A 371 17.76 -19.30 -25.76
C TYR A 371 18.80 -20.24 -26.37
N GLN A 372 20.01 -20.30 -25.79
CA GLN A 372 21.04 -21.26 -26.23
C GLN A 372 20.60 -22.72 -26.04
N THR A 373 19.86 -23.00 -24.97
CA THR A 373 19.36 -24.34 -24.66
C THR A 373 18.11 -24.71 -25.45
N ARG A 374 17.08 -23.86 -25.44
CA ARG A 374 15.73 -24.20 -25.95
C ARG A 374 15.40 -23.63 -27.32
N ARG A 375 16.20 -22.68 -27.82
CA ARG A 375 15.96 -21.98 -29.11
C ARG A 375 14.61 -21.27 -29.21
N THR A 376 13.98 -20.95 -28.08
CA THR A 376 12.76 -20.16 -27.97
C THR A 376 12.93 -19.03 -26.95
N LEU A 377 12.18 -17.94 -27.15
CA LEU A 377 12.09 -16.81 -26.20
C LEU A 377 10.86 -16.91 -25.29
N GLU A 378 9.94 -17.83 -25.56
CA GLU A 378 8.67 -17.94 -24.85
C GLU A 378 8.79 -18.70 -23.53
N ASN A 379 9.69 -19.68 -23.48
CA ASN A 379 9.90 -20.56 -22.33
C ASN A 379 11.38 -20.58 -21.93
N PRO A 380 11.75 -20.31 -20.66
CA PRO A 380 10.88 -19.94 -19.54
C PRO A 380 10.37 -18.51 -19.59
N THR A 381 9.31 -18.31 -18.79
CA THR A 381 8.85 -16.97 -18.44
C THR A 381 9.89 -16.33 -17.53
N ILE A 382 10.42 -15.18 -17.95
CA ILE A 382 11.33 -14.37 -17.13
C ILE A 382 10.53 -13.21 -16.56
N VAL A 383 10.41 -13.17 -15.24
CA VAL A 383 9.74 -12.10 -14.48
C VAL A 383 10.78 -11.16 -13.91
N LEU A 384 10.53 -9.87 -14.07
CA LEU A 384 11.36 -8.80 -13.51
C LEU A 384 10.50 -7.95 -12.56
N PRO A 385 10.52 -8.23 -11.25
CA PRO A 385 9.91 -7.37 -10.24
C PRO A 385 10.67 -6.05 -10.15
N VAL A 386 9.98 -4.93 -10.25
CA VAL A 386 10.55 -3.58 -10.16
C VAL A 386 9.97 -2.88 -8.94
N GLN A 387 10.83 -2.59 -7.95
CA GLN A 387 10.43 -1.97 -6.69
C GLN A 387 10.58 -0.45 -6.69
N GLU A 388 11.45 0.15 -7.50
CA GLU A 388 11.51 1.61 -7.60
C GLU A 388 10.39 2.17 -8.46
N HIS A 389 9.90 3.35 -8.06
CA HIS A 389 8.86 4.09 -8.76
C HIS A 389 9.28 4.49 -10.18
N ARG A 390 10.58 4.65 -10.47
CA ARG A 390 11.09 5.06 -11.78
C ARG A 390 12.53 4.57 -12.01
N PRO A 391 12.74 3.27 -12.28
CA PRO A 391 14.06 2.78 -12.64
C PRO A 391 14.60 3.55 -13.84
N TYR A 392 15.91 3.82 -13.87
CA TYR A 392 16.50 4.70 -14.88
C TYR A 392 16.18 4.26 -16.33
N TRP A 393 16.04 2.94 -16.58
CA TRP A 393 15.71 2.43 -17.92
C TRP A 393 14.29 2.75 -18.38
N THR A 394 13.35 3.05 -17.49
CA THR A 394 12.01 3.49 -17.91
C THR A 394 12.06 4.82 -18.66
N LYS A 395 13.09 5.64 -18.40
CA LYS A 395 13.35 6.88 -19.15
C LYS A 395 14.15 6.65 -20.45
N LEU A 396 14.58 5.41 -20.72
CA LEU A 396 15.35 5.03 -21.89
C LEU A 396 14.50 4.10 -22.78
N PRO A 397 13.80 4.64 -23.80
CA PRO A 397 12.88 3.86 -24.64
C PRO A 397 13.48 2.56 -25.19
N ARG A 398 14.76 2.61 -25.60
CA ARG A 398 15.48 1.47 -26.15
C ARG A 398 15.61 0.29 -25.19
N ILE A 399 15.79 0.53 -23.88
CA ILE A 399 15.89 -0.57 -22.91
C ILE A 399 14.52 -1.22 -22.72
N LYS A 400 13.45 -0.41 -22.66
CA LYS A 400 12.07 -0.92 -22.60
C LYS A 400 11.73 -1.78 -23.82
N GLU A 401 12.11 -1.34 -25.01
CA GLU A 401 11.97 -2.11 -26.25
C GLU A 401 12.76 -3.42 -26.19
N ASN A 402 14.01 -3.38 -25.73
CA ASN A 402 14.83 -4.59 -25.61
C ASN A 402 14.24 -5.61 -24.62
N LEU A 403 13.73 -5.17 -23.47
CA LEU A 403 13.06 -6.06 -22.51
C LEU A 403 11.82 -6.73 -23.13
N LYS A 404 11.06 -5.99 -23.94
CA LYS A 404 9.93 -6.54 -24.70
C LYS A 404 10.39 -7.57 -25.73
N THR A 405 11.45 -7.28 -26.49
CA THR A 405 12.05 -8.22 -27.46
C THR A 405 12.58 -9.49 -26.78
N LEU A 406 13.11 -9.38 -25.55
CA LEU A 406 13.56 -10.52 -24.75
C LEU A 406 12.40 -11.26 -24.06
N MET A 407 11.14 -10.88 -24.31
CA MET A 407 9.94 -11.42 -23.68
C MET A 407 10.04 -11.43 -22.15
N VAL A 408 10.64 -10.39 -21.56
CA VAL A 408 10.72 -10.21 -20.11
C VAL A 408 9.43 -9.56 -19.62
N ARG A 409 8.82 -10.16 -18.61
CA ARG A 409 7.61 -9.67 -17.94
C ARG A 409 8.00 -8.78 -16.77
N ALA A 410 8.19 -7.49 -17.05
CA ALA A 410 8.39 -6.50 -16.00
C ALA A 410 7.09 -6.28 -15.24
N VAL A 411 7.13 -6.38 -13.92
CA VAL A 411 6.00 -6.13 -13.03
C VAL A 411 6.41 -5.02 -12.10
N PHE A 412 5.70 -3.90 -12.16
CA PHE A 412 6.01 -2.77 -11.30
C PHE A 412 5.22 -2.90 -10.00
N GLU A 413 5.91 -2.77 -8.87
CA GLU A 413 5.27 -2.69 -7.56
C GLU A 413 4.20 -1.58 -7.57
N GLU A 414 4.39 -0.53 -8.39
CA GLU A 414 3.50 0.60 -8.63
C GLU A 414 2.12 0.29 -9.19
N GLU A 415 2.03 -0.77 -9.99
CA GLU A 415 0.78 -1.20 -10.64
C GLU A 415 -0.01 -2.17 -9.75
N VAL A 416 0.67 -2.83 -8.80
CA VAL A 416 0.08 -3.86 -7.94
C VAL A 416 -0.62 -3.24 -6.74
N ILE A 417 0.13 -2.56 -5.86
CA ILE A 417 -0.40 -2.11 -4.56
C ILE A 417 -1.15 -0.78 -4.71
N SER A 418 -2.44 -0.87 -5.00
CA SER A 418 -3.31 0.32 -5.17
C SER A 418 -3.95 0.77 -3.86
N SER A 419 -4.36 2.04 -3.81
CA SER A 419 -5.20 2.56 -2.73
C SER A 419 -6.53 1.83 -2.67
N LYS A 420 -7.09 1.37 -3.80
CA LYS A 420 -8.29 0.54 -3.81
C LYS A 420 -8.08 -0.74 -3.02
N GLU A 421 -7.02 -1.48 -3.32
CA GLU A 421 -6.66 -2.71 -2.62
C GLU A 421 -6.42 -2.47 -1.11
N LEU A 422 -5.69 -1.40 -0.77
CA LEU A 422 -5.37 -1.07 0.62
C LEU A 422 -6.55 -0.46 1.41
N LEU A 423 -7.50 0.21 0.75
CA LEU A 423 -8.63 0.87 1.41
C LEU A 423 -9.85 -0.04 1.54
N GLU A 424 -10.22 -0.69 0.44
CA GLU A 424 -11.42 -1.53 0.34
C GLU A 424 -11.14 -2.95 0.85
N GLY A 425 -9.87 -3.37 0.90
CA GLY A 425 -9.53 -4.78 1.12
C GLY A 425 -9.87 -5.58 -0.12
N ALA A 426 -9.34 -6.80 -0.24
CA ALA A 426 -9.60 -7.65 -1.38
C ALA A 426 -11.04 -8.20 -1.30
N ASP A 427 -12.06 -7.37 -1.51
CA ASP A 427 -13.50 -7.70 -1.33
C ASP A 427 -13.87 -9.05 -1.94
N ARG A 428 -13.29 -9.38 -3.11
CA ARG A 428 -13.48 -10.66 -3.78
C ARG A 428 -12.79 -11.83 -3.08
N ILE A 429 -11.53 -11.70 -2.68
CA ILE A 429 -10.79 -12.77 -1.98
C ILE A 429 -11.37 -12.96 -0.58
N ASP A 430 -11.76 -11.89 0.12
CA ASP A 430 -12.41 -11.98 1.42
C ASP A 430 -13.81 -12.61 1.31
N ALA A 431 -14.57 -12.36 0.24
CA ALA A 431 -15.84 -13.04 -0.01
C ALA A 431 -15.65 -14.55 -0.24
N LEU A 432 -14.62 -14.93 -1.00
CA LEU A 432 -14.24 -16.34 -1.19
C LEU A 432 -13.78 -16.97 0.14
N ALA A 433 -12.90 -16.29 0.87
CA ALA A 433 -12.37 -16.76 2.14
C ALA A 433 -13.45 -16.96 3.20
N LYS A 434 -14.42 -16.04 3.29
CA LYS A 434 -15.62 -16.17 4.14
C LYS A 434 -16.45 -17.40 3.77
N SER A 435 -16.59 -17.67 2.48
CA SER A 435 -17.35 -18.83 1.99
C SER A 435 -16.64 -20.14 2.32
N ILE A 436 -15.31 -20.19 2.14
CA ILE A 436 -14.46 -21.32 2.55
C ILE A 436 -14.54 -21.55 4.06
N HIS A 437 -14.47 -20.48 4.86
CA HIS A 437 -14.61 -20.59 6.30
C HIS A 437 -15.94 -21.22 6.71
N GLY A 438 -17.04 -20.78 6.10
CA GLY A 438 -18.37 -21.35 6.34
C GLY A 438 -18.50 -22.83 6.00
N PHE A 439 -17.80 -23.30 4.95
CA PHE A 439 -17.73 -24.72 4.64
C PHE A 439 -17.09 -25.52 5.78
N TYR A 440 -15.93 -25.07 6.26
CA TYR A 440 -15.20 -25.79 7.32
C TYR A 440 -15.91 -25.76 8.67
N THR A 441 -16.64 -24.69 8.99
CA THR A 441 -17.37 -24.59 10.26
C THR A 441 -18.77 -25.17 10.21
N GLN A 442 -19.27 -25.52 9.01
CA GLN A 442 -20.63 -26.03 8.78
C GLN A 442 -21.72 -25.13 9.39
N LEU A 443 -21.42 -23.84 9.60
CA LEU A 443 -22.35 -22.91 10.23
C LEU A 443 -23.43 -22.43 9.24
N PRO A 444 -24.65 -22.14 9.73
CA PRO A 444 -25.66 -21.46 8.94
C PRO A 444 -25.14 -20.12 8.40
N GLN A 445 -25.55 -19.75 7.18
CA GLN A 445 -25.00 -18.60 6.47
C GLN A 445 -25.06 -17.26 7.24
N LYS A 446 -26.07 -17.07 8.09
CA LYS A 446 -26.18 -15.88 8.95
C LYS A 446 -25.10 -15.81 10.03
N GLN A 447 -24.59 -16.95 10.51
CA GLN A 447 -23.60 -17.02 11.59
C GLN A 447 -22.15 -16.96 11.08
N ILE A 448 -21.90 -17.31 9.82
CA ILE A 448 -20.56 -17.21 9.20
C ILE A 448 -19.98 -15.81 9.34
N GLY A 449 -20.80 -14.77 9.09
CA GLY A 449 -20.36 -13.39 9.22
C GLY A 449 -19.95 -13.03 10.65
N GLU A 450 -20.73 -13.44 11.65
CA GLU A 450 -20.44 -13.18 13.06
C GLU A 450 -19.21 -13.93 13.56
N GLU A 451 -18.99 -15.16 13.09
CA GLU A 451 -17.79 -15.95 13.41
C GLU A 451 -16.56 -15.39 12.70
N TRP A 452 -16.68 -15.03 11.42
CA TRP A 452 -15.58 -14.44 10.65
C TRP A 452 -15.01 -13.20 11.32
N GLU A 453 -15.87 -12.31 11.83
CA GLU A 453 -15.41 -11.12 12.53
C GLU A 453 -14.64 -11.45 13.82
N LYS A 454 -14.90 -12.60 14.45
CA LYS A 454 -14.19 -13.07 15.66
C LYS A 454 -12.84 -13.74 15.35
N LEU A 455 -12.60 -14.20 14.12
CA LEU A 455 -11.34 -14.83 13.74
C LEU A 455 -10.18 -13.83 13.72
N ASN A 456 -9.06 -14.17 14.36
CA ASN A 456 -7.85 -13.37 14.22
C ASN A 456 -7.37 -13.28 12.76
N ASP A 457 -6.58 -12.24 12.48
CA ASP A 457 -6.12 -11.98 11.11
C ASP A 457 -5.29 -13.13 10.55
N ALA A 458 -4.57 -13.87 11.40
CA ALA A 458 -3.83 -15.07 10.98
C ALA A 458 -4.76 -16.18 10.45
N PHE A 459 -5.89 -16.45 11.12
CA PHE A 459 -6.89 -17.41 10.66
C PHE A 459 -7.67 -16.88 9.44
N LYS A 460 -7.95 -15.58 9.36
CA LYS A 460 -8.52 -14.97 8.15
C LYS A 460 -7.58 -15.17 6.96
N ASP A 461 -6.28 -14.96 7.16
CA ASP A 461 -5.25 -15.19 6.14
C ASP A 461 -5.15 -16.65 5.69
N GLU A 462 -5.30 -17.63 6.59
CA GLU A 462 -5.36 -19.04 6.20
C GLU A 462 -6.48 -19.30 5.19
N ASN A 463 -7.66 -18.71 5.41
CA ASN A 463 -8.80 -18.82 4.50
C ASN A 463 -8.58 -18.02 3.20
N ARG A 464 -7.92 -16.85 3.26
CA ARG A 464 -7.57 -16.06 2.07
C ARG A 464 -6.57 -16.79 1.18
N ILE A 465 -5.59 -17.49 1.77
CA ILE A 465 -4.63 -18.32 1.03
C ILE A 465 -5.34 -19.50 0.36
N ALA A 466 -6.24 -20.18 1.07
CA ALA A 466 -7.07 -21.24 0.47
C ALA A 466 -7.92 -20.70 -0.71
N ALA A 467 -8.49 -19.49 -0.57
CA ALA A 467 -9.24 -18.82 -1.64
C ALA A 467 -8.38 -18.48 -2.86
N ARG A 468 -7.17 -17.93 -2.64
CA ARG A 468 -6.20 -17.66 -3.72
C ARG A 468 -5.82 -18.94 -4.46
N HIS A 469 -5.65 -20.04 -3.74
CA HIS A 469 -5.22 -21.33 -4.28
C HIS A 469 -6.27 -22.00 -5.18
N ILE A 470 -7.53 -21.54 -5.20
CA ILE A 470 -8.56 -22.03 -6.14
C ILE A 470 -8.08 -21.90 -7.59
N ALA A 471 -7.50 -20.74 -7.96
CA ALA A 471 -6.98 -20.50 -9.31
C ALA A 471 -5.92 -21.53 -9.71
N TYR A 472 -5.05 -21.87 -8.76
CA TYR A 472 -3.99 -22.84 -8.94
C TYR A 472 -4.55 -24.24 -9.21
N LYS A 473 -5.45 -24.71 -8.34
CA LYS A 473 -6.09 -26.03 -8.47
C LYS A 473 -6.84 -26.19 -9.79
N LEU A 474 -7.55 -25.15 -10.20
CA LEU A 474 -8.26 -25.16 -11.48
C LEU A 474 -7.26 -25.25 -12.63
N SER A 475 -6.20 -24.45 -12.64
CA SER A 475 -5.20 -24.52 -13.72
C SER A 475 -4.45 -25.85 -13.76
N TYR A 476 -4.26 -26.52 -12.61
CA TYR A 476 -3.70 -27.88 -12.55
C TYR A 476 -4.58 -28.90 -13.30
N LEU A 477 -5.89 -28.65 -13.42
CA LEU A 477 -6.80 -29.46 -14.22
C LEU A 477 -7.03 -28.91 -15.65
N GLY A 478 -6.26 -27.91 -16.07
CA GLY A 478 -6.50 -27.20 -17.33
C GLY A 478 -7.81 -26.40 -17.34
N LEU A 479 -8.26 -25.95 -16.17
CA LEU A 479 -9.45 -25.11 -15.96
C LEU A 479 -9.05 -23.70 -15.54
N GLU A 480 -9.96 -22.74 -15.68
CA GLU A 480 -9.79 -21.40 -15.14
C GLU A 480 -11.12 -20.77 -14.70
N MET A 481 -11.03 -19.70 -13.90
CA MET A 481 -12.19 -18.91 -13.50
C MET A 481 -12.45 -17.84 -14.56
N ALA A 482 -13.68 -17.80 -15.07
CA ALA A 482 -14.15 -16.78 -16.00
C ALA A 482 -15.35 -16.03 -15.42
N LYS A 483 -15.67 -14.86 -15.98
CA LYS A 483 -16.91 -14.15 -15.65
C LYS A 483 -18.12 -14.94 -16.17
N GLU A 484 -19.27 -14.72 -15.56
CA GLU A 484 -20.50 -15.42 -15.96
C GLU A 484 -20.86 -15.17 -17.44
N GLU A 485 -20.55 -13.98 -17.97
CA GLU A 485 -20.82 -13.60 -19.37
C GLU A 485 -19.82 -14.17 -20.39
N ASP A 486 -18.79 -14.89 -19.96
CA ASP A 486 -17.83 -15.54 -20.87
C ASP A 486 -18.56 -16.52 -21.82
N GLN A 487 -18.13 -16.64 -23.06
CA GLN A 487 -18.84 -17.47 -24.05
C GLN A 487 -18.53 -18.97 -23.90
N ARG A 488 -17.45 -19.32 -23.21
CA ARG A 488 -17.04 -20.72 -23.03
C ARG A 488 -18.01 -21.48 -22.13
N GLU A 489 -18.13 -22.78 -22.42
CA GLU A 489 -19.01 -23.68 -21.67
C GLU A 489 -18.53 -23.82 -20.21
N SER A 490 -19.49 -23.80 -19.29
CA SER A 490 -19.19 -24.01 -17.87
C SER A 490 -18.84 -25.46 -17.61
N VAL A 491 -17.80 -25.70 -16.81
CA VAL A 491 -17.40 -27.04 -16.36
C VAL A 491 -17.93 -27.29 -14.95
N THR A 492 -18.46 -28.48 -14.72
CA THR A 492 -18.91 -28.95 -13.41
C THR A 492 -17.91 -29.93 -12.82
N LEU A 493 -17.38 -29.65 -11.63
CA LEU A 493 -16.41 -30.42 -10.86
C LEU A 493 -16.95 -31.79 -10.42
N ASP A 494 -18.27 -31.96 -10.33
CA ASP A 494 -18.85 -33.28 -10.07
C ASP A 494 -18.56 -34.30 -11.18
N THR A 495 -18.33 -33.82 -12.40
CA THR A 495 -17.99 -34.66 -13.56
C THR A 495 -16.54 -35.13 -13.59
N LEU A 496 -15.70 -34.62 -12.68
CA LEU A 496 -14.30 -35.07 -12.56
C LEU A 496 -14.24 -36.56 -12.19
N SER A 497 -13.23 -37.23 -12.71
CA SER A 497 -12.92 -38.61 -12.35
C SER A 497 -12.55 -38.74 -10.88
N LYS A 498 -12.64 -39.96 -10.33
CA LYS A 498 -12.22 -40.24 -8.95
C LYS A 498 -10.76 -39.86 -8.69
N ALA A 499 -9.88 -40.09 -9.68
CA ALA A 499 -8.47 -39.76 -9.60
C ALA A 499 -8.24 -38.24 -9.53
N GLU A 500 -8.90 -37.46 -10.39
CA GLU A 500 -8.80 -35.99 -10.36
C GLU A 500 -9.31 -35.41 -9.03
N LYS A 501 -10.42 -35.96 -8.49
CA LYS A 501 -10.96 -35.56 -7.18
C LYS A 501 -9.97 -35.85 -6.06
N GLU A 502 -9.34 -37.03 -6.06
CA GLU A 502 -8.35 -37.39 -5.06
C GLU A 502 -7.08 -36.51 -5.16
N GLN A 503 -6.61 -36.21 -6.37
CA GLN A 503 -5.49 -35.30 -6.58
C GLN A 503 -5.79 -33.88 -6.06
N LEU A 504 -7.01 -33.36 -6.26
CA LEU A 504 -7.40 -32.07 -5.71
C LEU A 504 -7.43 -32.06 -4.18
N SER A 505 -7.89 -33.14 -3.55
CA SER A 505 -7.83 -33.28 -2.09
C SER A 505 -6.39 -33.34 -1.58
N GLN A 506 -5.53 -34.15 -2.20
CA GLN A 506 -4.10 -34.20 -1.88
C GLN A 506 -3.46 -32.81 -2.01
N LEU A 507 -3.78 -32.10 -3.09
CA LEU A 507 -3.26 -30.76 -3.33
C LEU A 507 -3.72 -29.74 -2.27
N GLU A 508 -4.97 -29.82 -1.79
CA GLU A 508 -5.42 -28.99 -0.66
C GLU A 508 -4.71 -29.34 0.63
N HIS A 509 -4.56 -30.62 0.94
CA HIS A 509 -3.85 -31.08 2.12
C HIS A 509 -2.39 -30.61 2.12
N ASN A 510 -1.69 -30.76 1.00
CA ASN A 510 -0.30 -30.33 0.85
C ASN A 510 -0.17 -28.81 0.98
N ARG A 511 -1.10 -28.02 0.42
CA ARG A 511 -1.17 -26.57 0.63
C ARG A 511 -1.43 -26.22 2.09
N TRP A 512 -2.32 -26.95 2.76
CA TRP A 512 -2.62 -26.76 4.18
C TRP A 512 -1.39 -27.04 5.06
N ILE A 513 -0.70 -28.16 4.82
CA ILE A 513 0.59 -28.48 5.48
C ILE A 513 1.58 -27.34 5.25
N ALA A 514 1.79 -26.93 4.00
CA ALA A 514 2.74 -25.89 3.66
C ALA A 514 2.46 -24.58 4.43
N ARG A 515 1.19 -24.17 4.50
CA ARG A 515 0.78 -23.00 5.30
C ARG A 515 1.09 -23.20 6.78
N LYS A 516 0.78 -24.37 7.35
CA LYS A 516 1.07 -24.68 8.75
C LYS A 516 2.57 -24.63 9.04
N ARG A 517 3.40 -25.24 8.20
CA ARG A 517 4.86 -25.19 8.31
C ARG A 517 5.39 -23.75 8.25
N VAL A 518 4.89 -22.93 7.31
CA VAL A 518 5.25 -21.50 7.19
C VAL A 518 4.77 -20.64 8.37
N CYS A 519 3.74 -21.08 9.09
CA CYS A 519 3.31 -20.48 10.36
C CYS A 519 4.04 -21.08 11.58
N GLY A 520 5.09 -21.88 11.38
CA GLY A 520 5.91 -22.46 12.43
C GLY A 520 5.34 -23.74 13.05
N TYR A 521 4.27 -24.33 12.49
CA TYR A 521 3.73 -25.57 13.03
C TYR A 521 4.62 -26.78 12.71
N VAL A 522 4.71 -27.70 13.67
CA VAL A 522 5.38 -29.00 13.53
C VAL A 522 4.39 -30.15 13.72
N ALA A 523 4.75 -31.32 13.18
CA ALA A 523 3.97 -32.53 13.38
C ALA A 523 4.08 -33.01 14.83
N ASP A 524 2.95 -33.42 15.41
CA ASP A 524 2.91 -34.08 16.71
C ASP A 524 1.77 -35.09 16.72
N ALA A 525 2.05 -36.34 17.12
CA ALA A 525 1.04 -37.40 17.09
C ALA A 525 -0.07 -37.20 18.14
N GLU A 526 0.18 -36.43 19.20
CA GLU A 526 -0.81 -36.16 20.23
C GLU A 526 -1.87 -35.18 19.73
N LYS A 527 -3.07 -35.31 20.29
CA LYS A 527 -4.21 -34.42 20.01
C LYS A 527 -4.56 -33.60 21.26
N PRO A 528 -3.68 -32.69 21.72
CA PRO A 528 -4.02 -31.80 22.82
C PRO A 528 -5.18 -30.88 22.39
N GLY A 529 -5.83 -30.26 23.37
CA GLY A 529 -6.86 -29.26 23.10
C GLY A 529 -6.36 -28.15 22.17
N ARG A 530 -7.27 -27.58 21.36
CA ARG A 530 -6.96 -26.56 20.33
C ARG A 530 -6.07 -25.43 20.83
N GLU A 531 -6.32 -24.94 22.05
CA GLU A 531 -5.56 -23.84 22.64
C GLU A 531 -4.08 -24.18 22.85
N ILE A 532 -3.79 -25.32 23.46
CA ILE A 532 -2.42 -25.81 23.67
C ILE A 532 -1.75 -26.05 22.32
N ARG A 533 -2.48 -26.70 21.40
CA ARG A 533 -2.03 -27.01 20.06
C ARG A 533 -1.60 -25.76 19.28
N ASP A 534 -2.45 -24.74 19.27
CA ASP A 534 -2.22 -23.50 18.52
C ASP A 534 -1.13 -22.64 19.19
N THR A 535 -1.01 -22.70 20.53
CA THR A 535 0.04 -22.01 21.30
C THR A 535 1.42 -22.64 21.10
N LEU A 536 1.51 -23.97 21.13
CA LEU A 536 2.77 -24.71 20.92
C LEU A 536 3.13 -24.89 19.44
N LYS A 537 2.24 -24.50 18.52
CA LYS A 537 2.42 -24.70 17.08
C LYS A 537 2.67 -26.16 16.73
N ILE A 538 1.80 -27.05 17.20
CA ILE A 538 1.84 -28.48 16.86
C ILE A 538 0.55 -28.88 16.15
N HIS A 539 0.55 -29.88 15.26
CA HIS A 539 -0.70 -30.41 14.72
C HIS A 539 -0.60 -31.88 14.26
N PRO A 540 -1.58 -32.74 14.62
CA PRO A 540 -1.57 -34.17 14.30
C PRO A 540 -1.70 -34.51 12.84
N ASP A 541 -2.38 -33.67 12.07
CA ASP A 541 -2.60 -33.93 10.64
C ASP A 541 -1.47 -33.40 9.75
N ILE A 542 -0.36 -32.89 10.31
CA ILE A 542 0.86 -32.60 9.53
C ILE A 542 1.60 -33.93 9.30
N ARG A 543 1.09 -34.72 8.35
CA ARG A 543 1.60 -36.03 7.95
C ARG A 543 1.17 -36.36 6.53
N GLU A 544 1.79 -37.38 5.95
CA GLU A 544 1.52 -37.80 4.57
C GLU A 544 0.07 -38.20 4.37
N TRP A 545 -0.49 -37.86 3.20
CA TRP A 545 -1.87 -38.14 2.80
C TRP A 545 -2.28 -39.60 3.02
N ALA A 546 -1.40 -40.55 2.68
CA ALA A 546 -1.66 -41.98 2.81
C ALA A 546 -1.91 -42.44 4.26
N THR A 547 -1.44 -41.67 5.24
CA THR A 547 -1.54 -41.99 6.67
C THR A 547 -2.75 -41.37 7.35
N LEU A 548 -3.51 -40.53 6.64
CA LEU A 548 -4.72 -39.90 7.17
C LEU A 548 -5.88 -40.88 7.24
N SER A 549 -6.76 -40.66 8.21
CA SER A 549 -8.04 -41.36 8.27
C SER A 549 -8.97 -40.86 7.14
N GLU A 550 -9.90 -41.69 6.69
CA GLU A 550 -10.89 -41.28 5.68
C GLU A 550 -11.74 -40.07 6.13
N ALA A 551 -11.99 -39.95 7.44
CA ALA A 551 -12.67 -38.79 8.01
C ALA A 551 -11.83 -37.50 7.94
N ASP A 552 -10.51 -37.61 8.05
CA ASP A 552 -9.61 -36.46 7.90
C ASP A 552 -9.47 -36.07 6.42
N LYS A 553 -9.31 -37.05 5.52
CA LYS A 553 -9.26 -36.81 4.06
C LYS A 553 -10.54 -36.15 3.52
N ALA A 554 -11.70 -36.48 4.08
CA ALA A 554 -12.97 -35.90 3.67
C ALA A 554 -13.03 -34.37 3.87
N LYS A 555 -12.22 -33.81 4.79
CA LYS A 555 -12.13 -32.36 5.02
C LYS A 555 -11.52 -31.62 3.83
N ASP A 556 -10.65 -32.28 3.06
CA ASP A 556 -9.95 -31.70 1.91
C ASP A 556 -10.76 -31.79 0.61
N ALA A 557 -11.96 -32.38 0.65
CA ALA A 557 -12.90 -32.44 -0.47
C ALA A 557 -13.73 -31.16 -0.67
N GLY A 558 -13.42 -30.07 0.05
CA GLY A 558 -14.15 -28.80 -0.03
C GLY A 558 -14.13 -28.09 -1.39
N PHE A 559 -13.34 -28.58 -2.35
CA PHE A 559 -13.34 -28.06 -3.72
C PHE A 559 -14.66 -28.31 -4.47
N LEU A 560 -15.48 -29.28 -4.04
CA LEU A 560 -16.78 -29.55 -4.66
C LEU A 560 -17.73 -28.34 -4.56
N GLU A 561 -17.57 -27.50 -3.53
CA GLU A 561 -18.37 -26.29 -3.31
C GLU A 561 -17.92 -25.10 -4.17
N TYR A 562 -16.80 -25.21 -4.91
CA TYR A 562 -16.24 -24.07 -5.64
C TYR A 562 -17.20 -23.52 -6.69
N GLU A 563 -18.00 -24.35 -7.35
CA GLU A 563 -18.98 -23.88 -8.32
C GLU A 563 -20.00 -22.93 -7.70
N GLU A 564 -20.58 -23.30 -6.56
CA GLU A 564 -21.56 -22.47 -5.87
C GLU A 564 -20.91 -21.18 -5.34
N ILE A 565 -19.73 -21.32 -4.73
CA ILE A 565 -18.96 -20.19 -4.19
C ILE A 565 -18.62 -19.18 -5.29
N LEU A 566 -18.16 -19.65 -6.46
CA LEU A 566 -17.78 -18.79 -7.59
C LEU A 566 -19.01 -18.13 -8.24
N ARG A 567 -20.12 -18.86 -8.39
CA ARG A 567 -21.37 -18.32 -8.95
C ARG A 567 -21.91 -17.15 -8.12
N ARG A 568 -21.83 -17.24 -6.79
CA ARG A 568 -22.26 -16.16 -5.87
C ARG A 568 -21.52 -14.84 -6.06
N ILE A 569 -20.31 -14.87 -6.64
CA ILE A 569 -19.51 -13.68 -6.93
C ILE A 569 -19.43 -13.37 -8.44
N GLY A 570 -20.34 -13.93 -9.25
CA GLY A 570 -20.48 -13.64 -10.68
C GLY A 570 -19.42 -14.31 -11.56
N LEU A 571 -18.95 -15.50 -11.16
CA LEU A 571 -17.95 -16.27 -11.88
C LEU A 571 -18.42 -17.69 -12.19
N LYS A 572 -17.80 -18.29 -13.19
CA LYS A 572 -17.94 -19.71 -13.54
C LYS A 572 -16.58 -20.34 -13.81
N ILE A 573 -16.56 -21.67 -13.85
CA ILE A 573 -15.37 -22.45 -14.19
C ILE A 573 -15.47 -22.81 -15.67
N VAL A 574 -14.40 -22.61 -16.42
CA VAL A 574 -14.34 -22.94 -17.86
C VAL A 574 -13.05 -23.70 -18.17
N ARG A 575 -12.99 -24.36 -19.33
CA ARG A 575 -11.73 -24.94 -19.84
C ARG A 575 -10.78 -23.80 -20.24
N LYS A 576 -9.51 -23.93 -19.87
CA LYS A 576 -8.46 -23.00 -20.27
C LYS A 576 -8.27 -23.10 -21.78
N GLU A 577 -8.15 -21.96 -22.46
CA GLU A 577 -7.78 -21.96 -23.88
C GLU A 577 -6.37 -22.55 -24.01
N ARG A 578 -6.25 -23.65 -24.77
CA ARG A 578 -4.94 -24.03 -25.28
C ARG A 578 -4.55 -22.93 -26.25
N TYR A 579 -3.42 -22.27 -26.01
CA TYR A 579 -2.77 -21.54 -27.08
C TYR A 579 -2.44 -22.59 -28.15
N GLU A 580 -3.24 -22.65 -29.22
CA GLU A 580 -2.83 -23.36 -30.42
C GLU A 580 -1.59 -22.64 -30.94
N ASP A 581 -0.46 -23.34 -30.91
CA ASP A 581 0.79 -22.91 -31.53
C ASP A 581 0.49 -22.51 -32.99
N ASN A 582 0.53 -21.20 -33.27
CA ASN A 582 0.50 -20.64 -34.62
C ASN A 582 1.88 -20.09 -34.98
#